data_AF-A0A9X1R606-F1
#
_entry.id   AF-A0A9X1R606-F1
#
_cell.length_a   1.000
_cell.length_b   1.000
_cell.length_c   1.000
_cell.angle_alpha   90.00
_cell.angle_beta   90.00
_cell.angle_gamma   90.00
#
_symmetry.space_group_name_H-M   'P 1'
#
loop_
_entity.id
_entity.type
_entity.pdbx_description
1 polymer ?
#
loop_
_entity_poly.entity_id
_entity_poly.type
_entity_poly.pdbx_seq_one_letter_code
_entity_poly.pdbx_strand_id
1 'polypeptide(L)'
;MGIEKTEQLLNKFDYKFEKKNDQIIVKLDLAQRIIIDFSNPEKIKITDRLVGWNFLTGLIEMSIKNATIYNFIGALVLTIMFVYLDLESDGINLIFFFLTFILWAILWTTFYLIKAENIKRTLMSWNL
;
A
#
# COMPACT_ATOMS: atom_id res chain seq x y z
N MET A 1 4.91 24.42 5.05
CA MET A 1 5.22 23.15 5.75
C MET A 1 6.72 22.91 5.62
N GLY A 2 7.43 22.91 6.75
CA GLY A 2 8.88 22.74 6.78
C GLY A 2 9.27 21.30 7.11
N ILE A 3 10.35 20.82 6.51
CA ILE A 3 10.89 19.48 6.77
C ILE A 3 11.22 19.30 8.26
N GLU A 4 11.81 20.32 8.89
CA GLU A 4 12.20 20.33 10.31
C GLU A 4 10.99 20.21 11.26
N LYS A 5 9.91 20.98 11.02
CA LYS A 5 8.67 20.88 11.82
C LYS A 5 8.08 19.48 11.74
N THR A 6 8.09 18.89 10.55
CA THR A 6 7.55 17.54 10.32
C THR A 6 8.38 16.49 11.07
N GLU A 7 9.72 16.61 11.05
CA GLU A 7 10.62 15.73 11.81
C GLU A 7 10.40 15.83 13.32
N GLN A 8 10.28 17.05 13.86
CA GLN A 8 10.02 17.26 15.28
C GLN A 8 8.72 16.61 15.73
N LEU A 9 7.65 16.73 14.93
CA LEU A 9 6.36 16.13 15.25
C LEU A 9 6.40 14.60 15.13
N LEU A 10 7.03 14.06 14.07
CA LEU A 10 7.20 12.62 13.94
C LEU A 10 7.98 12.03 15.13
N ASN A 11 9.05 12.68 15.57
CA ASN A 11 9.79 12.30 16.77
C ASN A 11 8.92 12.40 18.04
N LYS A 12 8.16 13.50 18.19
CA LYS A 12 7.29 13.72 19.36
C LYS A 12 6.24 12.63 19.53
N PHE A 13 5.75 12.05 18.43
CA PHE A 13 4.75 10.99 18.43
C PHE A 13 5.36 9.59 18.21
N ASP A 14 6.68 9.43 18.35
CA ASP A 14 7.40 8.16 18.24
C ASP A 14 7.17 7.41 16.91
N TYR A 15 7.06 8.15 15.81
CA TYR A 15 7.00 7.56 14.47
C TYR A 15 8.39 7.10 14.04
N LYS A 16 8.47 5.92 13.40
CA LYS A 16 9.68 5.46 12.72
C LYS A 16 9.78 6.13 11.35
N PHE A 17 10.83 6.90 11.11
CA PHE A 17 11.07 7.52 9.80
C PHE A 17 12.55 7.59 9.43
N GLU A 18 12.83 7.83 8.15
CA GLU A 18 14.15 8.15 7.61
C GLU A 18 14.09 9.48 6.86
N LYS A 19 15.06 10.36 7.07
CA LYS A 19 15.28 11.53 6.24
C LYS A 19 16.28 11.19 5.13
N LYS A 20 15.95 11.54 3.88
CA LYS A 20 16.84 11.45 2.72
C LYS A 20 16.73 12.73 1.91
N ASN A 21 17.70 13.63 2.03
CA ASN A 21 17.68 14.95 1.38
C ASN A 21 16.38 15.71 1.70
N ASP A 22 15.63 16.08 0.66
CA ASP A 22 14.33 16.77 0.74
C ASP A 22 13.14 15.81 0.91
N GLN A 23 13.38 14.57 1.35
CA GLN A 23 12.34 13.57 1.57
C GLN A 23 12.35 13.03 3.00
N ILE A 24 11.15 12.80 3.53
CA ILE A 24 10.92 12.03 4.76
C ILE A 24 10.17 10.77 4.39
N ILE A 25 10.71 9.62 4.77
CA ILE A 25 10.11 8.30 4.57
C ILE A 25 9.62 7.80 5.92
N VAL A 26 8.33 7.90 6.17
CA VAL A 26 7.68 7.33 7.35
C VAL A 26 7.47 5.84 7.12
N LYS A 27 8.04 5.02 7.99
CA LYS A 27 7.92 3.56 7.96
C LYS A 27 6.72 3.15 8.81
N LEU A 28 5.75 2.52 8.17
CA LEU A 28 4.58 1.94 8.82
C LEU A 28 4.74 0.41 8.90
N ASP A 29 4.00 -0.22 9.80
CA ASP A 29 4.00 -1.68 9.89
C ASP A 29 3.45 -2.35 8.63
N LEU A 30 3.74 -3.64 8.50
CA LEU A 30 3.31 -4.49 7.38
C LEU A 30 3.84 -4.01 6.03
N ALA A 31 5.10 -3.56 6.05
CA ALA A 31 5.89 -3.21 4.87
C ALA A 31 5.26 -2.11 4.01
N GLN A 32 4.66 -1.12 4.68
CA GLN A 32 4.12 0.09 4.07
C GLN A 32 4.99 1.30 4.42
N ARG A 33 5.14 2.22 3.47
CA ARG A 33 5.83 3.49 3.66
C ARG A 33 4.98 4.64 3.16
N ILE A 34 5.10 5.78 3.84
CA ILE A 34 4.62 7.08 3.36
C ILE A 34 5.85 7.94 3.06
N ILE A 35 5.92 8.45 1.84
CA ILE A 35 7.02 9.28 1.37
C ILE A 35 6.48 10.70 1.25
N ILE A 36 7.10 11.63 1.98
CA ILE A 36 6.81 13.05 1.96
C ILE A 36 7.97 13.72 1.23
N ASP A 37 7.67 14.34 0.10
CA ASP A 37 8.65 15.01 -0.76
C ASP A 37 8.48 16.54 -0.67
N PHE A 38 9.52 17.21 -0.20
CA PHE A 38 9.64 18.65 0.00
C PHE A 38 10.48 19.33 -1.10
N SER A 39 10.93 18.60 -2.12
CA SER A 39 11.82 19.14 -3.17
C SER A 39 11.20 20.30 -3.94
N ASN A 40 9.86 20.39 -3.98
CA ASN A 40 9.15 21.52 -4.56
C ASN A 40 8.67 22.48 -3.45
N PRO A 41 9.15 23.73 -3.42
CA PRO A 41 8.81 24.70 -2.38
C PRO A 41 7.34 25.16 -2.42
N GLU A 42 6.65 25.03 -3.56
CA GLU A 42 5.24 25.41 -3.70
C GLU A 42 4.28 24.25 -3.38
N LYS A 43 4.75 23.01 -3.45
CA LYS A 43 3.89 21.84 -3.31
C LYS A 43 4.62 20.66 -2.68
N ILE A 44 4.07 20.17 -1.59
CA ILE A 44 4.54 18.95 -0.94
C ILE A 44 3.77 17.77 -1.48
N LYS A 45 4.50 16.72 -1.87
CA LYS A 45 3.92 15.52 -2.43
C LYS A 45 3.99 14.41 -1.39
N ILE A 46 2.83 13.88 -1.00
CA ILE A 46 2.73 12.75 -0.07
C ILE A 46 2.26 11.52 -0.87
N THR A 47 3.10 10.49 -0.93
CA THR A 47 2.81 9.25 -1.65
C THR A 47 2.92 8.04 -0.72
N ASP A 48 2.21 6.98 -1.08
CA ASP A 48 2.30 5.67 -0.44
C ASP A 48 3.13 4.69 -1.27
N ARG A 49 3.75 3.73 -0.58
CA ARG A 49 4.47 2.63 -1.21
C ARG A 49 4.41 1.38 -0.35
N LEU A 50 4.00 0.26 -0.94
CA LEU A 50 4.23 -1.08 -0.43
C LEU A 50 5.63 -1.51 -0.84
N VAL A 51 6.38 -2.06 0.11
CA VAL A 51 7.78 -2.46 -0.05
C VAL A 51 7.99 -3.85 0.54
N GLY A 52 9.13 -4.49 0.27
CA GLY A 52 9.48 -5.79 0.86
C GLY A 52 8.36 -6.82 0.73
N TRP A 53 8.29 -7.77 1.67
CA TRP A 53 7.20 -8.74 1.73
C TRP A 53 5.92 -8.10 2.30
N ASN A 54 4.91 -7.96 1.46
CA ASN A 54 3.60 -7.43 1.82
C ASN A 54 2.48 -8.33 1.28
N PHE A 55 1.28 -8.18 1.84
CA PHE A 55 0.18 -9.09 1.60
C PHE A 55 -0.55 -8.90 0.25
N LEU A 56 -0.28 -7.83 -0.48
CA LEU A 56 -0.92 -7.56 -1.78
C LEU A 56 -0.03 -7.91 -2.97
N THR A 57 1.28 -7.69 -2.87
CA THR A 57 2.18 -7.79 -4.04
C THR A 57 3.37 -8.71 -3.80
N GLY A 58 3.40 -9.40 -2.66
CA GLY A 58 4.53 -10.23 -2.28
C GLY A 58 5.76 -9.35 -2.12
N LEU A 59 6.77 -9.53 -2.97
CA LEU A 59 8.05 -8.80 -2.94
C LEU A 59 8.10 -7.60 -3.90
N ILE A 60 7.05 -7.36 -4.70
CA ILE A 60 7.07 -6.33 -5.72
C ILE A 60 6.69 -4.98 -5.11
N GLU A 61 7.61 -4.02 -5.14
CA GLU A 61 7.35 -2.68 -4.60
C GLU A 61 6.47 -1.84 -5.53
N MET A 62 5.36 -1.30 -5.02
CA MET A 62 4.48 -0.41 -5.79
C MET A 62 3.57 0.43 -4.88
N SER A 63 2.85 1.39 -5.44
CA SER A 63 1.79 2.09 -4.69
C SER A 63 0.61 1.16 -4.39
N ILE A 64 -0.18 1.48 -3.37
CA ILE A 64 -1.42 0.75 -3.04
C ILE A 64 -2.35 0.75 -4.25
N LYS A 65 -2.46 1.88 -4.96
CA LYS A 65 -3.27 1.98 -6.19
C LYS A 65 -2.82 0.96 -7.24
N ASN A 66 -1.52 0.86 -7.48
CA ASN A 66 -0.98 -0.08 -8.45
C ASN A 66 -1.13 -1.53 -7.96
N ALA A 67 -1.01 -1.76 -6.64
CA ALA A 67 -1.26 -3.06 -6.03
C ALA A 67 -2.71 -3.53 -6.21
N THR A 68 -3.69 -2.61 -6.09
CA THR A 68 -5.09 -2.93 -6.36
C THR A 68 -5.30 -3.34 -7.82
N ILE A 69 -4.71 -2.60 -8.77
CA ILE A 69 -4.78 -2.94 -10.21
C ILE A 69 -4.09 -4.29 -10.48
N TYR A 70 -2.92 -4.51 -9.89
CA TYR A 70 -2.17 -5.76 -10.00
C TYR A 70 -3.00 -6.97 -9.53
N ASN A 71 -3.63 -6.86 -8.35
CA ASN A 71 -4.48 -7.92 -7.82
C ASN A 71 -5.75 -8.12 -8.66
N PHE A 72 -6.32 -7.04 -9.20
CA PHE A 72 -7.47 -7.13 -10.10
C PHE A 72 -7.13 -7.89 -11.40
N ILE A 73 -6.01 -7.56 -12.04
CA ILE A 73 -5.53 -8.29 -13.23
C ILE A 73 -5.23 -9.75 -12.86
N GLY A 74 -4.58 -9.99 -11.72
CA GLY A 74 -4.34 -11.34 -11.21
C GLY A 74 -5.64 -12.14 -11.01
N ALA A 75 -6.69 -11.51 -10.50
CA ALA A 75 -8.02 -12.13 -10.35
C ALA A 75 -8.61 -12.56 -11.70
N LEU A 76 -8.47 -11.73 -12.74
CA LEU A 76 -8.96 -12.05 -14.09
C LEU A 76 -8.20 -13.26 -14.67
N VAL A 77 -6.88 -13.26 -14.55
CA VAL A 77 -6.03 -14.37 -15.02
C VAL A 77 -6.36 -15.65 -14.27
N LEU A 78 -6.50 -15.59 -12.93
CA LEU A 78 -6.88 -16.74 -12.11
C LEU A 78 -8.27 -17.27 -12.48
N THR A 79 -9.24 -16.39 -12.76
CA THR A 79 -10.57 -16.80 -13.22
C THR A 79 -10.49 -17.62 -14.50
N ILE A 80 -9.76 -17.12 -15.51
CA ILE A 80 -9.60 -17.82 -16.80
C ILE A 80 -8.93 -19.18 -16.58
N MET A 81 -7.87 -19.21 -15.76
CA MET A 81 -7.15 -20.45 -15.45
C MET A 81 -8.03 -21.46 -14.71
N PHE A 82 -8.84 -21.02 -13.75
CA PHE A 82 -9.70 -21.91 -12.97
C PHE A 82 -10.85 -22.46 -13.81
N VAL A 83 -11.46 -21.66 -14.68
CA VAL A 83 -12.47 -22.13 -15.63
C VAL A 83 -11.88 -23.18 -16.58
N TYR A 84 -10.67 -22.94 -17.08
CA TYR A 84 -9.98 -23.92 -17.93
C TYR A 84 -9.72 -25.23 -17.19
N LEU A 85 -9.22 -25.16 -15.96
CA LEU A 85 -8.97 -26.35 -15.16
C LEU A 85 -10.25 -27.11 -14.81
N ASP A 86 -11.33 -26.42 -14.47
CA ASP A 86 -12.64 -27.05 -14.18
C ASP A 86 -13.14 -27.88 -15.37
N LEU A 87 -12.96 -27.38 -16.60
CA LEU A 87 -13.32 -28.08 -17.83
C LEU A 87 -12.44 -29.31 -18.11
N GLU A 88 -11.15 -29.28 -17.77
CA GLU A 88 -10.18 -30.35 -18.08
C GLU A 88 -10.05 -31.42 -16.97
N SER A 89 -10.46 -31.12 -15.74
CA SER A 89 -10.13 -31.92 -14.55
C SER A 89 -11.31 -32.69 -13.93
N ASP A 90 -12.36 -32.97 -14.69
CA ASP A 90 -13.59 -33.64 -14.21
C ASP A 90 -14.23 -32.92 -13.00
N GLY A 91 -14.20 -31.58 -12.98
CA GLY A 91 -14.95 -30.77 -12.00
C GLY A 91 -14.24 -30.47 -10.68
N ILE A 92 -12.91 -30.27 -10.67
CA ILE A 92 -12.21 -29.74 -9.49
C ILE A 92 -12.75 -28.34 -9.16
N ASN A 93 -13.51 -28.24 -8.07
CA ASN A 93 -14.10 -27.00 -7.63
C ASN A 93 -13.09 -26.09 -6.90
N LEU A 94 -12.58 -25.08 -7.62
CA LEU A 94 -11.63 -24.08 -7.09
C LEU A 94 -12.30 -22.81 -6.54
N ILE A 95 -13.64 -22.78 -6.42
CA ILE A 95 -14.38 -21.57 -6.02
C ILE A 95 -13.97 -21.06 -4.64
N PHE A 96 -13.71 -21.95 -3.69
CA PHE A 96 -13.32 -21.56 -2.33
C PHE A 96 -11.94 -20.90 -2.29
N PHE A 97 -11.00 -21.35 -3.12
CA PHE A 97 -9.70 -20.70 -3.26
C PHE A 97 -9.84 -19.30 -3.87
N PHE A 98 -10.69 -19.17 -4.90
CA PHE A 98 -10.96 -17.87 -5.52
C PHE A 98 -11.63 -16.88 -4.56
N LEU A 99 -12.64 -17.32 -3.81
CA LEU A 99 -13.30 -16.50 -2.79
C LEU A 99 -12.32 -16.08 -1.68
N THR A 100 -11.47 -16.99 -1.23
CA THR A 100 -10.42 -16.69 -0.25
C THR A 100 -9.46 -15.62 -0.78
N PHE A 101 -9.05 -15.72 -2.04
CA PHE A 101 -8.20 -14.72 -2.70
C PHE A 101 -8.87 -13.34 -2.78
N ILE A 102 -10.15 -13.27 -3.15
CA ILE A 102 -10.90 -12.00 -3.20
C ILE A 102 -10.98 -11.38 -1.81
N LEU A 103 -11.38 -12.15 -0.79
CA LEU A 103 -11.49 -11.67 0.58
C LEU A 103 -10.15 -11.15 1.10
N TRP A 104 -9.07 -11.88 0.81
CA TRP A 104 -7.71 -11.48 1.13
C TRP A 104 -7.32 -10.15 0.46
N ALA A 105 -7.53 -10.01 -0.85
CA ALA A 105 -7.21 -8.80 -1.59
C ALA A 105 -7.99 -7.58 -1.09
N ILE A 106 -9.29 -7.74 -0.79
CA ILE A 106 -10.14 -6.67 -0.24
C ILE A 106 -9.67 -6.27 1.16
N LEU A 107 -9.48 -7.24 2.05
CA LEU A 107 -9.06 -7.01 3.43
C LEU A 107 -7.77 -6.19 3.47
N TRP A 108 -6.74 -6.65 2.75
CA TRP A 108 -5.43 -6.01 2.77
C TRP A 108 -5.43 -4.67 2.04
N THR A 109 -6.17 -4.53 0.94
CA THR A 109 -6.31 -3.23 0.26
C THR A 109 -6.94 -2.19 1.17
N THR A 110 -8.05 -2.55 1.84
CA THR A 110 -8.72 -1.65 2.78
C THR A 110 -7.81 -1.30 3.96
N PHE A 111 -7.13 -2.30 4.53
CA PHE A 111 -6.19 -2.07 5.63
C PHE A 111 -5.11 -1.05 5.26
N TYR A 112 -4.41 -1.26 4.13
CA TYR A 112 -3.33 -0.36 3.71
C TYR A 112 -3.84 1.03 3.36
N LEU A 113 -5.02 1.13 2.74
CA LEU A 113 -5.62 2.40 2.34
C LEU A 113 -6.03 3.23 3.55
N ILE A 114 -6.72 2.64 4.54
CA ILE A 114 -7.09 3.32 5.79
C ILE A 114 -5.85 3.85 6.49
N LYS A 115 -4.80 3.01 6.62
CA LYS A 115 -3.57 3.40 7.30
C LYS A 115 -2.86 4.54 6.57
N ALA A 116 -2.77 4.49 5.24
CA ALA A 116 -2.18 5.54 4.44
C ALA A 116 -2.94 6.87 4.56
N GLU A 117 -4.27 6.85 4.43
CA GLU A 117 -5.09 8.05 4.47
C GLU A 117 -5.12 8.70 5.86
N ASN A 118 -5.12 7.90 6.93
CA ASN A 118 -5.02 8.43 8.29
C ASN A 118 -3.70 9.16 8.53
N ILE A 119 -2.57 8.59 8.08
CA ILE A 119 -1.27 9.23 8.21
C ILE A 119 -1.18 10.49 7.34
N LYS A 120 -1.65 10.43 6.08
CA LYS A 120 -1.73 11.62 5.22
C LYS A 120 -2.53 12.74 5.88
N ARG A 121 -3.72 12.44 6.41
CA ARG A 121 -4.56 13.42 7.13
C ARG A 121 -3.85 14.01 8.34
N THR A 122 -3.19 13.18 9.14
CA THR A 122 -2.43 13.62 10.31
C THR A 122 -1.31 14.57 9.90
N LEU A 123 -0.51 14.19 8.91
CA LEU A 123 0.59 15.02 8.37
C LEU A 123 0.10 16.35 7.79
N MET A 124 -1.05 16.34 7.10
CA MET A 124 -1.67 17.58 6.60
C MET A 124 -2.16 18.46 7.76
N SER A 125 -2.79 17.90 8.78
CA SER A 125 -3.33 18.65 9.94
C SER A 125 -2.26 19.37 10.75
N TRP A 126 -1.05 18.81 10.83
CA TRP A 126 0.09 19.42 11.52
C TRP A 126 0.66 20.65 10.79
N ASN A 127 0.26 20.82 9.54
CA ASN A 127 0.86 21.74 8.59
C ASN A 127 -0.14 22.72 7.96
N LEU A 128 -1.42 22.59 8.33
CA LEU A 128 -2.40 23.67 8.36
C LEU A 128 -2.08 24.61 9.53
#